data_AF-A0A3L7Z3X0-F1
#
_entry.id   AF-A0A3L7Z3X0-F1
#
_cell.length_a   1.000
_cell.length_b   1.000
_cell.length_c   1.000
_cell.angle_alpha   90.00
_cell.angle_beta   90.00
_cell.angle_gamma   90.00
#
_symmetry.space_group_name_H-M   'P 1'
#
loop_
_entity.id
_entity.type
_entity.pdbx_description
1 polymer ?
#
loop_
_entity_poly.entity_id
_entity_poly.type
_entity_poly.pdbx_seq_one_letter_code
_entity_poly.pdbx_strand_id
1 'polypeptide(L)'
;MDYLEVKKCEVCGKTKHISEFSKSYPNRCKTCVAEHTRQMRAAEKLKAKVKATGEVIDVEPSGTMLVSCGSFITKDGRKIPGTALEFEKAIDWEQRRYEIAKAAMQGRLSNQYGDVLVGERDFEGVAVSSVEFADALIAELKKGGKG
;
A
#
# COMPACT_ATOMS: atom_id res chain seq x y z
N MET A 1 -25.50 44.99 42.39
CA MET A 1 -25.17 45.35 40.99
C MET A 1 -24.12 44.34 40.55
N ASP A 2 -24.57 43.20 40.06
CA ASP A 2 -23.68 42.12 39.62
C ASP A 2 -23.03 42.55 38.31
N TYR A 3 -21.79 43.04 38.39
CA TYR A 3 -20.97 43.27 37.22
C TYR A 3 -20.64 41.91 36.61
N LEU A 4 -21.45 41.46 35.65
CA LEU A 4 -21.13 40.29 34.85
C LEU A 4 -19.90 40.63 33.99
N GLU A 5 -18.72 40.30 34.50
CA GLU A 5 -17.49 40.39 33.73
C GLU A 5 -17.54 39.33 32.63
N VAL A 6 -17.94 39.77 31.43
CA VAL A 6 -18.07 38.94 30.23
C VAL A 6 -17.02 39.31 29.20
N LYS A 7 -16.53 38.31 28.46
CA LYS A 7 -15.50 38.44 27.44
C LYS A 7 -15.84 37.58 26.22
N LYS A 8 -15.40 38.01 25.04
CA LYS A 8 -15.53 37.24 23.78
C LYS A 8 -14.41 36.22 23.64
N CYS A 9 -14.76 34.98 23.32
CA CYS A 9 -13.78 33.94 22.99
C CYS A 9 -13.23 34.15 21.58
N GLU A 10 -11.90 34.08 21.41
CA GLU A 10 -11.25 34.24 20.10
C GLU A 10 -11.51 33.07 19.13
N VAL A 11 -11.82 31.87 19.65
CA VAL A 11 -12.03 30.67 18.82
C VAL A 11 -13.48 30.55 18.34
N CYS A 12 -14.44 30.61 19.25
CA CYS A 12 -15.86 30.43 18.90
C CYS A 12 -16.65 31.73 18.76
N GLY A 13 -16.04 32.89 19.05
CA GLY A 13 -16.67 34.20 18.90
C GLY A 13 -17.80 34.52 19.90
N LYS A 14 -18.17 33.60 20.79
CA LYS A 14 -19.25 33.81 21.77
C LYS A 14 -18.79 34.66 22.96
N THR A 15 -19.65 35.58 23.41
CA THR A 15 -19.48 36.32 24.67
C THR A 15 -19.90 35.44 25.84
N LYS A 16 -18.99 35.25 26.79
CA LYS A 16 -19.16 34.34 27.94
C LYS A 16 -18.64 35.00 29.20
N HIS A 17 -19.12 34.57 30.36
CA HIS A 17 -18.60 35.03 31.64
C HIS A 17 -17.13 34.62 31.82
N ILE A 18 -16.32 35.45 32.49
CA ILE A 18 -14.87 35.20 32.69
C ILE A 18 -14.62 33.84 33.37
N SER A 19 -15.53 33.36 34.23
CA SER A 19 -15.42 32.03 34.85
C SER A 19 -15.42 30.87 33.84
N GLU A 20 -15.92 31.07 32.62
CA GLU A 20 -15.90 30.08 31.54
C GLU A 20 -14.60 30.11 30.72
N PHE A 21 -13.68 31.03 31.00
CA PHE A 21 -12.38 31.11 30.33
C PHE A 21 -11.33 30.21 30.98
N SER A 22 -10.37 29.76 30.18
CA SER A 22 -9.25 28.96 30.66
C SER A 22 -8.28 29.82 31.46
N LYS A 23 -7.78 29.28 32.58
CA LYS A 23 -6.70 29.92 33.36
C LYS A 23 -5.40 29.99 32.58
N SER A 24 -5.08 28.95 31.81
CA SER A 24 -3.85 28.85 31.00
C SER A 24 -3.97 29.57 29.64
N TYR A 25 -5.19 29.75 29.13
CA TYR A 25 -5.46 30.44 27.87
C TYR A 25 -6.54 31.53 28.07
N PRO A 26 -6.16 32.72 28.56
CA PRO A 26 -7.10 33.74 29.04
C PRO A 26 -8.07 34.30 27.99
N ASN A 27 -7.81 34.07 26.70
CA ASN A 27 -8.65 34.53 25.60
C ASN A 27 -9.51 33.41 24.99
N ARG A 28 -9.41 32.18 25.50
CA ARG A 28 -10.16 31.02 25.01
C ARG A 28 -11.07 30.45 26.11
N CYS A 29 -12.31 30.17 25.76
CA CYS A 29 -13.22 29.50 26.67
C CYS A 29 -12.83 28.02 26.90
N LYS A 30 -13.13 27.49 28.09
CA LYS A 30 -12.82 26.12 28.51
C LYS A 30 -13.30 25.06 27.51
N THR A 31 -14.45 25.28 26.88
CA THR A 31 -15.02 24.37 25.88
C THR A 31 -14.16 24.28 24.62
N CYS A 32 -13.68 25.41 24.09
CA CYS A 32 -12.81 25.44 22.92
C CYS A 32 -11.43 24.87 23.21
N VAL A 33 -10.90 25.11 24.42
CA VAL A 33 -9.63 24.50 24.85
C VAL A 33 -9.77 22.98 24.93
N ALA A 34 -10.85 22.48 25.54
CA ALA A 34 -11.12 21.05 25.62
C ALA A 34 -11.33 20.41 24.25
N GLU A 35 -11.98 21.12 23.32
CA GLU A 35 -12.16 20.67 21.94
C GLU A 35 -10.84 20.58 21.19
N HIS A 36 -9.99 21.60 21.29
CA HIS A 36 -8.65 21.57 20.71
C HIS A 36 -7.82 20.40 21.25
N THR A 37 -7.83 20.16 22.57
CA THR A 37 -7.16 19.00 23.17
C THR A 37 -7.72 17.67 22.66
N ARG A 38 -9.05 17.56 22.48
CA ARG A 38 -9.68 16.36 21.90
C ARG A 38 -9.26 16.15 20.46
N GLN A 39 -9.22 17.21 19.65
CA GLN A 39 -8.80 17.13 18.24
C GLN A 39 -7.33 16.71 18.12
N MET A 40 -6.43 17.26 18.94
CA MET A 40 -5.02 16.84 18.98
C MET A 40 -4.87 15.35 19.33
N ARG A 41 -5.57 14.87 20.37
CA ARG A 41 -5.57 13.44 20.76
C ARG A 41 -6.20 12.51 19.72
N ALA A 42 -7.18 13.00 18.96
CA ALA A 42 -7.80 12.24 17.88
C ALA A 42 -6.88 12.15 16.65
N ALA A 43 -6.10 13.20 16.38
CA ALA A 43 -5.12 13.23 15.31
C ALA A 43 -3.87 12.37 15.61
N GLU A 44 -3.53 12.16 16.89
CA GLU A 44 -2.37 11.36 17.32
C GLU A 44 -2.48 9.85 17.07
N LYS A 45 -3.65 9.32 16.70
CA LYS A 45 -3.81 7.88 16.44
C LYS A 45 -3.53 7.53 14.98
N LEU A 46 -2.27 7.67 14.58
CA LEU A 46 -1.82 7.14 13.29
C LEU A 46 -1.65 5.63 13.42
N LYS A 47 -2.25 4.86 12.52
CA LYS A 47 -2.01 3.42 12.40
C LYS A 47 -1.15 3.16 11.20
N ALA A 48 -0.09 2.38 11.38
CA ALA A 48 0.81 1.98 10.32
C ALA A 48 0.99 0.46 10.30
N LYS A 49 1.30 -0.09 9.12
CA LYS A 49 1.61 -1.50 8.92
C LYS A 49 3.12 -1.68 8.83
N VAL A 50 3.70 -2.51 9.69
CA VAL A 50 5.11 -2.89 9.61
C VAL A 50 5.33 -3.72 8.35
N LYS A 51 6.17 -3.25 7.41
CA LYS A 51 6.36 -3.89 6.09
C LYS A 51 6.81 -5.35 6.19
N ALA A 52 7.65 -5.70 7.17
CA ALA A 52 8.23 -7.03 7.31
C ALA A 52 7.27 -8.07 7.89
N THR A 53 6.50 -7.70 8.92
CA THR A 53 5.63 -8.64 9.66
C THR A 53 4.16 -8.52 9.26
N GLY A 54 3.77 -7.39 8.68
CA GLY A 54 2.38 -7.06 8.37
C GLY A 54 1.54 -6.67 9.58
N GLU A 55 2.14 -6.56 10.76
CA GLU A 55 1.51 -6.12 12.00
C GLU A 55 1.04 -4.65 11.89
N VAL A 56 -0.15 -4.36 12.41
CA VAL A 56 -0.72 -3.00 12.44
C VAL A 56 -0.51 -2.42 13.84
N ILE A 57 0.27 -1.35 13.92
CA ILE A 57 0.66 -0.68 15.17
C ILE A 57 0.22 0.78 15.17
N ASP A 58 -0.05 1.32 16.35
CA ASP A 58 -0.23 2.76 16.55
C ASP A 58 1.16 3.46 16.55
N VAL A 59 1.27 4.62 15.89
CA VAL A 59 2.53 5.37 15.74
C VAL A 59 2.36 6.85 16.05
N GLU A 60 3.42 7.47 16.57
CA GLU A 60 3.48 8.90 16.89
C GLU A 60 4.72 9.55 16.22
N PRO A 61 4.67 10.82 15.79
CA PRO A 61 5.83 11.51 15.24
C PRO A 61 6.93 11.69 16.30
N SER A 62 8.07 11.03 16.11
CA SER A 62 9.22 11.11 17.05
C SER A 62 10.30 12.12 16.60
N GLY A 63 10.18 12.69 15.40
CA GLY A 63 11.17 13.61 14.80
C GLY A 63 11.94 12.97 13.64
N THR A 64 13.13 13.50 13.33
CA THR A 64 13.99 13.03 12.23
C THR A 64 15.10 12.11 12.74
N MET A 65 15.30 10.97 12.09
CA MET A 65 16.36 10.01 12.41
C MET A 65 17.35 9.87 11.24
N LEU A 66 18.65 9.80 11.53
CA LEU A 66 19.69 9.41 10.57
C LEU A 66 19.73 7.88 10.47
N VAL A 67 19.48 7.35 9.27
CA VAL A 67 19.46 5.91 9.01
C VAL A 67 20.54 5.56 7.99
N SER A 68 21.39 4.59 8.31
CA SER A 68 22.30 4.00 7.31
C SER A 68 21.49 3.11 6.38
N CYS A 69 21.52 3.39 5.08
CA CYS A 69 20.86 2.59 4.07
C CYS A 69 21.73 2.45 2.82
N GLY A 70 21.47 1.42 2.01
CA GLY A 70 22.16 1.24 0.73
C GLY A 70 21.90 2.43 -0.19
N SER A 71 22.93 2.91 -0.88
CA SER A 71 22.83 3.97 -1.89
C SER A 71 23.00 3.36 -3.28
N PHE A 72 22.14 3.77 -4.20
CA PHE A 72 22.21 3.40 -5.62
C PHE A 72 22.52 4.63 -6.46
N ILE A 73 23.20 4.43 -7.58
CA ILE A 73 23.55 5.48 -8.54
C ILE A 73 22.79 5.23 -9.83
N THR A 74 22.01 6.20 -10.27
CA THR A 74 21.29 6.14 -11.56
C THR A 74 22.25 6.39 -12.72
N LYS A 75 21.84 6.06 -13.95
CA LYS A 75 22.67 6.28 -15.15
C LYS A 75 23.04 7.76 -15.38
N ASP A 76 22.19 8.68 -14.92
CA ASP A 76 22.43 10.13 -14.95
C ASP A 76 23.20 10.65 -13.71
N GLY A 77 23.72 9.76 -12.86
CA GLY A 77 24.64 10.09 -11.76
C GLY A 77 23.97 10.53 -10.45
N ARG A 78 22.65 10.43 -10.32
CA ARG A 78 21.93 10.76 -9.08
C ARG A 78 22.10 9.65 -8.05
N LYS A 79 22.37 10.04 -6.80
CA LYS A 79 22.40 9.11 -5.67
C LYS A 79 21.02 9.02 -5.03
N ILE A 80 20.45 7.82 -4.98
CA ILE A 80 19.12 7.56 -4.43
C ILE A 80 19.24 6.52 -3.30
N PRO A 81 18.66 6.76 -2.11
CA PRO A 81 18.65 5.76 -1.05
C PRO A 81 17.74 4.59 -1.42
N GLY A 82 18.12 3.37 -1.04
CA GLY A 82 17.35 2.15 -1.32
C GLY A 82 15.94 2.16 -0.72
N THR A 83 15.70 2.94 0.33
CA THR A 83 14.37 3.14 0.93
C THR A 83 13.41 3.91 0.02
N ALA A 84 13.92 4.64 -0.98
CA ALA A 84 13.13 5.40 -1.96
C ALA A 84 12.99 4.67 -3.30
N LEU A 85 13.56 3.46 -3.43
CA LEU A 85 13.49 2.67 -4.65
C LEU A 85 12.51 1.51 -4.49
N GLU A 86 11.68 1.32 -5.50
CA GLU A 86 10.91 0.09 -5.67
C GLU A 86 11.54 -0.68 -6.84
N PHE A 87 12.03 -1.88 -6.56
CA PHE A 87 12.58 -2.75 -7.59
C PHE A 87 11.45 -3.50 -8.27
N GLU A 88 11.44 -3.49 -9.59
CA GLU A 88 10.57 -4.38 -10.35
C GLU A 88 10.87 -5.82 -9.95
N LYS A 89 9.81 -6.56 -9.59
CA LYS A 89 9.96 -7.97 -9.29
C LYS A 89 10.45 -8.66 -10.55
N ALA A 90 11.57 -9.36 -10.44
CA ALA A 90 12.02 -10.26 -11.49
C ALA A 90 10.86 -11.23 -11.78
N ILE A 91 10.38 -11.22 -13.03
CA ILE A 91 9.36 -12.17 -13.45
C ILE A 91 10.01 -13.55 -13.42
N ASP A 92 9.50 -14.43 -12.58
CA ASP A 92 9.84 -15.85 -12.63
C ASP A 92 9.19 -16.45 -13.88
N TRP A 93 9.97 -16.46 -14.96
CA TRP A 93 9.54 -16.95 -16.25
C TRP A 93 9.27 -18.45 -16.24
N GLU A 94 9.91 -19.20 -15.36
CA GLU A 94 9.70 -20.64 -15.23
C GLU A 94 8.38 -20.94 -14.53
N GLN A 95 8.10 -20.26 -13.42
CA GLN A 95 6.78 -20.35 -12.77
C GLN A 95 5.67 -19.88 -13.72
N ARG A 96 5.89 -18.78 -14.46
CA ARG A 96 4.89 -18.28 -15.42
C ARG A 96 4.65 -19.29 -16.55
N ARG A 97 5.69 -19.97 -17.03
CA ARG A 97 5.61 -21.02 -18.04
C ARG A 97 4.78 -22.20 -17.55
N TYR A 98 5.03 -22.66 -16.31
CA TYR A 98 4.26 -23.73 -15.69
C TYR A 98 2.77 -23.41 -15.62
N GLU A 99 2.41 -22.21 -15.15
CA GLU A 99 1.01 -21.78 -15.05
C GLU A 99 0.31 -21.70 -16.42
N ILE A 100 0.99 -21.18 -17.45
CA ILE A 100 0.43 -21.11 -18.80
C ILE A 100 0.24 -22.52 -19.37
N ALA A 101 1.25 -23.38 -19.23
CA ALA A 101 1.17 -24.76 -19.71
C ALA A 101 0.03 -25.53 -19.02
N LYS A 102 -0.12 -25.37 -17.70
CA LYS A 102 -1.23 -25.95 -16.94
C LYS A 102 -2.60 -25.46 -17.45
N ALA A 103 -2.73 -24.17 -17.76
CA ALA A 103 -3.97 -23.62 -18.30
C ALA A 103 -4.27 -24.13 -19.73
N ALA A 104 -3.25 -24.22 -20.59
CA ALA A 104 -3.37 -24.77 -21.94
C ALA A 104 -3.78 -26.25 -21.89
N MET A 105 -3.16 -27.02 -21.00
CA MET A 105 -3.49 -28.43 -20.75
C MET A 105 -4.94 -28.59 -20.31
N GLN A 106 -5.39 -27.79 -19.34
CA GLN A 106 -6.78 -27.81 -18.88
C GLN A 106 -7.76 -27.48 -20.01
N GLY A 107 -7.46 -26.49 -20.84
CA GLY A 107 -8.28 -26.12 -21.99
C GLY A 107 -8.35 -27.23 -23.06
N ARG A 108 -7.25 -27.95 -23.29
CA ARG A 108 -7.21 -29.08 -24.23
C ARG A 108 -8.01 -30.27 -23.70
N LEU A 109 -7.85 -30.60 -22.42
CA LEU A 109 -8.53 -31.73 -21.77
C LEU A 109 -10.04 -31.50 -21.55
N SER A 110 -10.48 -30.24 -21.46
CA SER A 110 -11.91 -29.92 -21.33
C SER A 110 -12.70 -30.00 -22.64
N ASN A 111 -12.02 -30.02 -23.80
CA ASN A 111 -12.65 -30.09 -25.11
C ASN A 111 -12.72 -31.54 -25.63
N GLN A 112 -13.63 -32.35 -25.07
CA GLN A 112 -13.82 -33.78 -25.36
C GLN A 112 -14.45 -34.10 -26.74
N TYR A 113 -14.11 -33.38 -27.82
CA TYR A 113 -14.71 -33.64 -29.15
C TYR A 113 -13.74 -34.10 -30.25
N GLY A 114 -12.43 -34.24 -29.97
CA GLY A 114 -11.44 -34.59 -31.01
C GLY A 114 -10.47 -35.72 -30.68
N ASP A 115 -9.88 -35.73 -29.48
CA ASP A 115 -8.71 -36.58 -29.19
C ASP A 115 -9.03 -37.87 -28.40
N VAL A 116 -10.27 -38.06 -27.94
CA VAL A 116 -10.65 -39.18 -27.05
C VAL A 116 -11.56 -40.20 -27.75
N LEU A 117 -11.58 -40.23 -29.09
CA LEU A 117 -12.43 -41.18 -29.83
C LEU A 117 -11.72 -42.33 -30.52
N VAL A 118 -10.38 -42.46 -30.50
CA VAL A 118 -9.74 -43.70 -30.97
C VAL A 118 -8.43 -43.99 -30.22
N GLY A 119 -8.49 -44.89 -29.23
CA GLY A 119 -7.41 -45.86 -28.99
C GLY A 119 -6.35 -45.53 -27.94
N GLU A 120 -5.76 -44.33 -27.88
CA GLU A 120 -4.60 -44.07 -27.01
C GLU A 120 -4.69 -42.71 -26.31
N ARG A 121 -4.55 -42.70 -24.99
CA ARG A 121 -4.43 -41.46 -24.21
C ARG A 121 -2.99 -40.96 -24.34
N ASP A 122 -2.77 -40.00 -25.23
CA ASP A 122 -1.46 -39.37 -25.42
C ASP A 122 -1.20 -38.28 -24.37
N PHE A 123 -0.87 -38.69 -23.15
CA PHE A 123 -0.51 -37.77 -22.08
C PHE A 123 0.77 -36.99 -22.39
N GLU A 124 1.70 -37.61 -23.13
CA GLU A 124 2.98 -37.02 -23.48
C GLU A 124 2.78 -35.88 -24.49
N GLY A 125 2.05 -36.10 -25.58
CA GLY A 125 1.76 -35.06 -26.56
C GLY A 125 0.90 -33.93 -25.99
N VAL A 126 -0.01 -34.22 -25.06
CA VAL A 126 -0.73 -33.18 -24.31
C VAL A 126 0.22 -32.33 -23.47
N ALA A 127 1.18 -32.94 -22.78
CA ALA A 127 2.18 -32.22 -21.99
C ALA A 127 3.12 -31.37 -22.87
N VAL A 128 3.65 -31.96 -23.94
CA VAL A 128 4.55 -31.29 -24.90
C VAL A 128 3.87 -30.09 -25.52
N SER A 129 2.68 -30.27 -26.11
CA SER A 129 1.95 -29.16 -26.73
C SER A 129 1.58 -28.04 -25.76
N SER A 130 1.25 -28.38 -24.51
CA SER A 130 0.94 -27.38 -23.47
C SER A 130 2.16 -26.50 -23.15
N VAL A 131 3.34 -27.12 -23.13
CA VAL A 131 4.61 -26.43 -22.96
C VAL A 131 4.93 -25.55 -24.18
N GLU A 132 4.70 -26.04 -25.40
CA GLU A 132 4.89 -25.26 -26.63
C GLU A 132 4.01 -24.01 -26.67
N PHE A 133 2.73 -24.13 -26.28
CA PHE A 133 1.83 -22.98 -26.13
C PHE A 133 2.36 -21.97 -25.12
N ALA A 134 2.91 -22.44 -23.99
CA ALA A 134 3.50 -21.57 -22.98
C ALA A 134 4.74 -20.84 -23.49
N ASP A 135 5.63 -21.52 -24.20
CA ASP A 135 6.84 -20.95 -24.76
C ASP A 135 6.52 -19.90 -25.84
N ALA A 136 5.55 -20.19 -26.71
CA ALA A 136 5.07 -19.25 -27.72
C ALA A 136 4.48 -17.98 -27.08
N LEU A 137 3.62 -18.13 -26.06
CA LEU A 137 3.03 -16.98 -25.38
C LEU A 137 4.07 -16.15 -24.62
N ILE A 138 5.04 -16.80 -23.95
CA ILE A 138 6.14 -16.10 -23.29
C ILE A 138 6.97 -15.32 -24.30
N ALA A 139 7.24 -15.87 -25.48
CA ALA A 139 7.96 -15.17 -26.54
C ALA A 139 7.23 -13.89 -26.96
N GLU A 140 5.91 -13.92 -27.09
CA GLU A 140 5.09 -12.72 -27.36
C GLU A 140 5.12 -11.71 -26.21
N LEU A 141 4.94 -12.16 -24.96
CA LEU A 141 4.95 -11.27 -23.79
C LEU A 141 6.30 -10.56 -23.62
N LYS A 142 7.41 -11.22 -23.95
CA LYS A 142 8.75 -10.63 -23.91
C LYS A 142 8.98 -9.58 -25.00
N LYS A 143 8.23 -9.59 -26.11
CA LYS A 143 8.30 -8.52 -27.12
C LYS A 143 7.70 -7.21 -26.60
N GLY A 144 6.63 -7.30 -25.81
CA GLY A 144 5.94 -6.13 -25.22
C GLY A 144 6.66 -5.50 -24.01
N GLY A 145 7.65 -6.18 -23.42
CA GLY A 145 8.43 -5.68 -22.27
C GLY A 145 9.58 -4.73 -22.61
N LYS A 146 9.65 -4.21 -23.84
CA LYS A 146 10.64 -3.21 -24.28
C LYS A 146 9.99 -1.82 -24.46
N GLY A 147 9.23 -1.38 -23.47
CA GLY A 147 8.63 -0.05 -23.40
C GLY A 147 9.35 0.80 -22.36
#